data_AF-A0A2N5AME6-F1
#
_entry.id   AF-A0A2N5AME6-F1
#
_cell.length_a   1.000
_cell.length_b   1.000
_cell.length_c   1.000
_cell.angle_alpha   90.00
_cell.angle_beta   90.00
_cell.angle_gamma   90.00
#
_symmetry.space_group_name_H-M   'P 1'
#
loop_
_entity.id
_entity.type
_entity.pdbx_description
1 polymer ?
#
loop_
_entity_poly.entity_id
_entity_poly.type
_entity_poly.pdbx_seq_one_letter_code
_entity_poly.pdbx_strand_id
1 'polypeptide(L)'
;VGSLSQSQLGDLGEKLVNSQFSQRQESEADDYSYDLLRKRGINPSGLATSFEKLAKLEAGRQSSMFDDHPASEARAQHIRDRMKADGIK
;
A
#
# COMPACT_ATOMS: atom_id res chain seq x y z
N VAL A 1 -6.21 5.60 -35.01
CA VAL A 1 -5.42 5.54 -33.75
C VAL A 1 -5.62 6.89 -33.08
N GLY A 2 -6.38 6.92 -31.97
CA GLY A 2 -7.09 8.12 -31.49
C GLY A 2 -6.18 9.23 -30.95
N SER A 3 -6.48 10.47 -31.32
CA SER A 3 -5.86 11.68 -30.77
C SER A 3 -6.33 11.88 -29.33
N LEU A 4 -5.49 11.54 -28.35
CA LEU A 4 -5.70 11.96 -26.96
C LEU A 4 -5.62 13.49 -26.91
N SER A 5 -6.64 14.14 -26.36
CA SER A 5 -6.62 15.59 -26.16
C SER A 5 -5.55 15.96 -25.15
N GLN A 6 -4.90 17.11 -25.30
CA GLN A 6 -3.88 17.62 -24.36
C GLN A 6 -4.39 17.68 -22.92
N SER A 7 -5.71 17.87 -22.72
CA SER A 7 -6.36 17.81 -21.41
C SER A 7 -6.41 16.40 -20.81
N GLN A 8 -6.60 15.35 -21.63
CA GLN A 8 -6.60 13.96 -21.14
C GLN A 8 -5.20 13.50 -20.75
N LEU A 9 -4.18 13.92 -21.49
CA LEU A 9 -2.79 13.65 -21.13
C LEU A 9 -2.37 14.38 -19.84
N GLY A 10 -2.88 15.61 -19.63
CA GLY A 10 -2.69 16.34 -18.38
C GLY A 10 -3.33 15.63 -17.18
N ASP A 11 -4.60 15.24 -17.29
CA ASP A 11 -5.33 14.51 -16.24
C ASP A 11 -4.67 13.16 -15.89
N LEU A 12 -4.17 12.43 -16.89
CA LEU A 12 -3.41 11.20 -16.66
C LEU A 12 -2.08 11.45 -15.94
N GLY A 13 -1.36 12.52 -16.30
CA GLY A 13 -0.12 12.91 -15.64
C GLY A 13 -0.33 13.32 -14.19
N GLU A 14 -1.36 14.13 -13.92
CA GLU A 14 -1.72 14.56 -12.57
C GLU A 14 -2.13 13.36 -11.70
N LYS A 15 -2.97 12.46 -12.22
CA LYS A 15 -3.33 11.22 -11.51
C LYS A 15 -2.11 10.38 -11.18
N LEU A 16 -1.24 10.12 -12.14
CA LEU A 16 -0.03 9.33 -11.91
C LEU A 16 0.89 9.93 -10.83
N VAL A 17 1.06 11.25 -10.83
CA VAL A 17 1.88 11.95 -9.83
C VAL A 17 1.24 11.82 -8.45
N ASN A 18 -0.07 12.05 -8.35
CA ASN A 18 -0.82 11.92 -7.10
C ASN A 18 -0.81 10.49 -6.58
N SER A 19 -1.09 9.47 -7.40
CA SER A 19 -1.07 8.07 -6.98
C SER A 19 0.33 7.64 -6.49
N GLN A 20 1.41 8.07 -7.17
CA GLN A 20 2.76 7.80 -6.66
C GLN A 20 3.07 8.50 -5.34
N PHE A 21 2.59 9.73 -5.16
CA PHE A 21 2.78 10.47 -3.91
C PHE A 21 1.98 9.83 -2.76
N SER A 22 0.77 9.33 -3.02
CA SER A 22 -0.03 8.55 -2.08
C SER A 22 0.66 7.23 -1.69
N GLN A 23 1.13 6.46 -2.67
CA GLN A 23 1.82 5.19 -2.43
C GLN A 23 3.07 5.34 -1.53
N ARG A 24 3.83 6.44 -1.69
CA ARG A 24 4.97 6.73 -0.80
C ARG A 24 4.53 7.02 0.62
N GLN A 25 3.53 7.89 0.80
CA GLN A 25 3.01 8.23 2.13
C GLN A 25 2.48 7.00 2.86
N GLU A 26 1.84 6.07 2.15
CA GLU A 26 1.38 4.81 2.75
C GLU A 26 2.52 3.90 3.15
N SER A 27 3.54 3.76 2.31
CA SER A 27 4.72 2.96 2.64
C SER A 27 5.40 3.51 3.90
N GLU A 28 5.54 4.84 3.98
CA GLU A 28 6.07 5.52 5.17
C GLU A 28 5.18 5.31 6.42
N ALA A 29 3.86 5.36 6.26
CA ALA A 29 2.91 5.12 7.35
C ALA A 29 2.95 3.67 7.86
N ASP A 30 3.10 2.71 6.96
CA ASP A 30 3.23 1.29 7.26
C ASP A 30 4.54 1.01 8.01
N ASP A 31 5.64 1.62 7.54
CA ASP A 31 6.94 1.52 8.19
C ASP A 31 6.95 2.13 9.59
N TYR A 32 6.32 3.30 9.73
CA TYR A 32 6.15 3.91 11.04
C TYR A 32 5.33 3.03 11.98
N SER A 33 4.23 2.44 11.48
CA SER A 33 3.37 1.54 12.25
C SER A 33 4.14 0.31 12.72
N TYR A 34 4.92 -0.30 11.84
CA TYR A 34 5.79 -1.43 12.15
C TYR A 34 6.79 -1.08 13.26
N ASP A 35 7.50 0.04 13.12
CA ASP A 35 8.49 0.49 14.10
C ASP A 35 7.86 0.79 15.45
N LEU A 36 6.67 1.40 15.46
CA LEU A 36 5.93 1.69 16.68
C LEU A 36 5.54 0.39 17.41
N LEU A 37 5.02 -0.61 16.69
CA LEU A 37 4.67 -1.90 17.29
C LEU A 37 5.90 -2.55 17.93
N ARG A 38 7.04 -2.56 17.23
CA ARG A 38 8.29 -3.10 17.77
C ARG A 38 8.80 -2.34 18.99
N LYS A 39 8.78 -1.00 18.95
CA LYS A 39 9.16 -0.14 20.08
C LYS A 39 8.30 -0.41 21.32
N ARG A 40 7.06 -0.84 21.13
CA ARG A 40 6.12 -1.20 22.21
C ARG A 40 6.17 -2.67 22.62
N GLY A 41 7.03 -3.49 22.00
CA GLY A 41 7.11 -4.93 22.27
C GLY A 41 5.92 -5.73 21.74
N ILE A 42 5.16 -5.17 20.79
CA ILE A 42 4.02 -5.81 20.15
C ILE A 42 4.49 -6.51 18.88
N ASN A 43 4.04 -7.74 18.64
CA ASN A 43 4.41 -8.50 17.45
C ASN A 43 3.80 -7.85 16.18
N PRO A 44 4.62 -7.42 15.20
CA PRO A 44 4.14 -6.80 13.96
C PRO A 44 3.43 -7.75 13.00
N SER A 45 3.38 -9.06 13.27
CA SER A 45 2.62 -10.02 12.45
C SER A 45 1.13 -9.66 12.32
N GLY A 46 0.57 -8.99 13.34
CA GLY A 46 -0.80 -8.45 13.30
C GLY A 46 -1.00 -7.42 12.20
N LEU A 47 0.03 -6.62 11.90
CA LEU A 47 -0.02 -5.62 10.82
C LEU A 47 -0.05 -6.31 9.45
N ALA A 48 0.87 -7.25 9.19
CA ALA A 48 0.90 -8.02 7.94
C ALA A 48 -0.42 -8.78 7.70
N THR A 49 -0.92 -9.48 8.71
CA THR A 49 -2.18 -10.24 8.60
C THR A 49 -3.41 -9.35 8.42
N SER A 50 -3.36 -8.09 8.87
CA SER A 50 -4.43 -7.12 8.61
C SER A 50 -4.48 -6.74 7.13
N PHE A 51 -3.32 -6.50 6.51
CA PHE A 51 -3.23 -6.27 5.06
C PHE A 51 -3.65 -7.50 4.23
N GLU A 52 -3.25 -8.71 4.63
CA GLU A 52 -3.72 -9.95 3.98
C GLU A 52 -5.24 -10.09 4.03
N LYS A 53 -5.88 -9.69 5.14
CA LYS A 53 -7.34 -9.68 5.25
C LYS A 53 -7.97 -8.64 4.35
N LEU A 54 -7.39 -7.44 4.26
CA LEU A 54 -7.85 -6.39 3.36
C LEU A 54 -7.76 -6.86 1.90
N ALA A 55 -6.63 -7.43 1.48
CA ALA A 55 -6.46 -7.98 0.14
C ALA A 55 -7.53 -9.02 -0.23
N LYS A 56 -7.90 -9.89 0.73
CA LYS A 56 -8.99 -10.87 0.53
C LYS A 56 -10.37 -10.24 0.39
N LEU A 57 -10.63 -9.15 1.12
CA LEU A 57 -11.90 -8.41 1.02
C LEU A 57 -11.97 -7.61 -0.29
N GLU A 58 -10.84 -7.13 -0.78
CA GLU A 58 -10.69 -6.42 -2.05
C GLU A 58 -10.88 -7.35 -3.26
N ALA A 59 -10.37 -8.58 -3.20
CA ALA A 59 -10.48 -9.55 -4.29
C ALA A 59 -11.93 -9.86 -4.74
N GLY A 60 -12.93 -9.54 -3.89
CA GLY A 60 -14.36 -9.69 -4.20
C GLY A 60 -15.12 -8.38 -4.42
N ARG A 61 -14.46 -7.21 -4.38
CA ARG A 61 -15.12 -5.90 -4.52
C ARG A 61 -14.40 -5.04 -5.56
N GLN A 62 -15.14 -4.52 -6.54
CA GLN A 62 -14.72 -3.35 -7.31
C GLN A 62 -14.82 -2.12 -6.38
N SER A 63 -13.87 -1.96 -5.47
CA SER A 63 -13.82 -0.82 -4.56
C SER A 63 -13.08 0.34 -5.24
N SER A 64 -13.82 1.39 -5.61
CA SER A 64 -13.27 2.64 -6.17
C SER A 64 -12.52 3.50 -5.14
N MET A 65 -12.39 3.04 -3.89
CA MET A 65 -11.63 3.75 -2.83
C MET A 65 -10.12 3.43 -2.85
N PHE A 66 -9.68 2.41 -3.60
CA PHE A 66 -8.30 1.89 -3.54
C PHE A 66 -7.50 2.03 -4.84
N ASP A 67 -8.03 2.68 -5.89
CA ASP A 67 -7.29 2.86 -7.16
C ASP A 67 -6.00 3.69 -7.00
N ASP A 68 -5.88 4.44 -5.90
CA ASP A 68 -4.71 5.28 -5.57
C ASP A 68 -3.75 4.67 -4.51
N HIS A 69 -4.07 3.48 -3.99
CA HIS A 69 -3.29 2.81 -2.95
C HIS A 69 -2.48 1.64 -3.56
N PRO A 70 -1.26 1.29 -3.06
CA PRO A 70 -0.63 0.03 -3.39
C PRO A 70 -1.55 -1.12 -2.97
N ALA A 71 -1.59 -2.18 -3.78
CA ALA A 71 -2.38 -3.36 -3.46
C ALA A 71 -2.07 -3.85 -2.03
N SER A 72 -3.10 -4.14 -1.23
CA SER A 72 -2.96 -4.59 0.15
C SER A 72 -2.03 -5.82 0.27
N GLU A 73 -1.96 -6.66 -0.77
CA GLU A 73 -1.02 -7.77 -0.85
C GLU A 73 0.46 -7.33 -0.85
N ALA A 74 0.80 -6.28 -1.61
CA ALA A 74 2.16 -5.73 -1.64
C ALA A 74 2.56 -5.14 -0.28
N ARG A 75 1.62 -4.45 0.39
CA ARG A 75 1.82 -3.91 1.75
C ARG A 75 2.05 -5.03 2.76
N ALA A 76 1.28 -6.12 2.68
CA ALA A 76 1.50 -7.30 3.51
C ALA A 76 2.90 -7.89 3.31
N GLN A 77 3.32 -8.05 2.05
CA GLN A 77 4.62 -8.60 1.70
C GLN A 77 5.77 -7.72 2.22
N HIS A 78 5.68 -6.39 2.06
CA HIS A 78 6.66 -5.45 2.59
C HIS A 78 6.88 -5.64 4.10
N ILE A 79 5.80 -5.75 4.88
CA ILE A 79 5.91 -6.00 6.33
C ILE A 79 6.54 -7.37 6.62
N ARG A 80 6.19 -8.42 5.88
CA ARG A 80 6.80 -9.76 6.03
C ARG A 80 8.30 -9.73 5.76
N ASP A 81 8.73 -8.99 4.75
CA ASP A 81 10.15 -8.86 4.41
C ASP A 81 10.91 -8.12 5.50
N ARG A 82 10.33 -7.05 6.07
CA ARG A 82 10.89 -6.37 7.24
C ARG A 82 10.97 -7.28 8.47
N MET A 83 9.91 -8.03 8.78
CA MET A 83 9.91 -9.01 9.86
C MET A 83 11.06 -10.01 9.70
N LYS A 84 11.24 -10.54 8.48
CA LYS A 84 12.32 -11.48 8.16
C LYS A 84 13.70 -10.84 8.34
N ALA A 85 13.89 -9.61 7.86
CA ALA A 85 15.14 -8.86 8.03
C ALA A 85 15.47 -8.61 9.52
N ASP A 86 14.43 -8.45 10.34
CA ASP A 86 14.54 -8.23 11.78
C ASP A 86 14.59 -9.53 12.62
N GLY A 87 14.57 -10.71 11.97
CA GLY A 87 14.59 -12.01 12.65
C GLY A 87 13.30 -12.38 13.37
N ILE A 88 12.18 -11.70 13.06
CA ILE A 88 10.85 -11.97 13.60
C ILE A 88 10.17 -13.00 12.70
N LYS A 89 9.70 -14.10 13.31
CA LYS A 89 8.96 -15.18 12.62
C LYS A 89 7.45 -14.92 12.65
#